data_AF-A0A536UZ57-F1
#
_entry.id   AF-A0A536UZ57-F1
#
_cell.length_a   1.000
_cell.length_b   1.000
_cell.length_c   1.000
_cell.angle_alpha   90.00
_cell.angle_beta   90.00
_cell.angle_gamma   90.00
#
_symmetry.space_group_name_H-M   'P 1'
#
loop_
_entity.id
_entity.type
_entity.pdbx_description
1 polymer ?
#
loop_
_entity_poly.entity_id
_entity_poly.type
_entity_poly.pdbx_seq_one_letter_code
_entity_poly.pdbx_strand_id
1 'polypeptide(L)'
;MRSAAAIRPAADDVDFDLARGLFEEYARWLGVDLCFQGFAQELKTLPGAYAPPLGRLLLAGPPGSAFACIALRPLSVVEASSSAAAVGEVKRLYVQPDHRGQRWLYERLGFCECAPYYQNPLPGIVYMALEL
;
A
#
# COMPACT_ATOMS: atom_id res chain seq x y z
N MET A 1 7.78 23.38 -0.74
CA MET A 1 6.56 22.61 -0.36
C MET A 1 6.48 21.41 -1.30
N ARG A 2 6.84 20.21 -0.84
CA ARG A 2 6.65 18.99 -1.66
C ARG A 2 5.17 18.60 -1.54
N SER A 3 4.45 18.57 -2.66
CA SER A 3 3.05 18.13 -2.67
C SER A 3 2.98 16.73 -2.08
N ALA A 4 2.22 16.56 -1.00
CA ALA A 4 1.99 15.25 -0.39
C ALA A 4 1.40 14.32 -1.45
N ALA A 5 2.03 13.16 -1.65
CA ALA A 5 1.57 12.19 -2.63
C ALA A 5 0.21 11.60 -2.20
N ALA A 6 -0.74 11.58 -3.12
CA ALA A 6 -2.08 11.07 -2.85
C ALA A 6 -2.10 9.54 -2.84
N ILE A 7 -2.79 8.94 -1.86
CA ILE A 7 -3.25 7.55 -1.94
C ILE A 7 -4.53 7.56 -2.77
N ARG A 8 -4.59 6.73 -3.80
CA ARG A 8 -5.69 6.68 -4.78
C ARG A 8 -5.97 5.24 -5.23
N PRO A 9 -7.21 4.90 -5.58
CA PRO A 9 -7.50 3.62 -6.23
C PRO A 9 -6.83 3.57 -7.60
N ALA A 10 -6.34 2.39 -7.98
CA ALA A 10 -5.97 2.09 -9.36
C ALA A 10 -7.26 2.02 -10.20
N ALA A 11 -7.37 2.85 -11.24
CA ALA A 11 -8.62 3.04 -11.96
C ALA A 11 -8.56 2.65 -13.45
N ASP A 12 -7.37 2.59 -14.05
CA ASP A 12 -7.16 2.36 -15.47
C ASP A 12 -5.90 1.52 -15.75
N ASP A 13 -5.66 1.23 -17.03
CA ASP A 13 -4.53 0.41 -17.47
C ASP A 13 -3.17 1.01 -17.07
N VAL A 14 -3.06 2.35 -17.05
CA VAL A 14 -1.83 3.04 -16.62
C VAL A 14 -1.54 2.73 -15.15
N ASP A 15 -2.57 2.76 -14.31
CA ASP A 15 -2.42 2.40 -12.90
C ASP A 15 -2.13 0.91 -12.69
N PHE A 16 -2.74 0.03 -13.49
CA PHE A 16 -2.46 -1.40 -13.41
C PHE A 16 -1.02 -1.72 -13.83
N ASP A 17 -0.48 -1.01 -14.81
CA ASP A 17 0.92 -1.11 -15.21
C ASP A 17 1.88 -0.61 -14.11
N LEU A 18 1.55 0.51 -13.46
CA LEU A 18 2.31 1.00 -12.30
C LEU A 18 2.28 0.01 -11.13
N ALA A 19 1.12 -0.57 -10.82
CA ALA A 19 0.99 -1.58 -9.79
C ALA A 19 1.81 -2.85 -10.12
N ARG A 20 1.79 -3.29 -11.38
CA ARG A 20 2.57 -4.44 -11.85
C ARG A 20 4.07 -4.23 -11.62
N GLY A 21 4.60 -3.06 -11.99
CA GLY A 21 5.99 -2.71 -11.75
C GLY A 21 6.37 -2.74 -10.27
N LEU A 22 5.51 -2.20 -9.39
CA LEU A 22 5.71 -2.23 -7.94
C LEU A 22 5.64 -3.66 -7.37
N PHE A 23 4.78 -4.53 -7.90
CA PHE A 23 4.70 -5.93 -7.47
C PHE A 23 5.96 -6.71 -7.87
N GLU A 24 6.50 -6.46 -9.07
CA GLU A 24 7.75 -7.04 -9.53
C GLU A 24 8.95 -6.53 -8.72
N GLU A 25 8.97 -5.25 -8.38
CA GLU A 25 9.99 -4.68 -7.49
C GLU A 25 9.91 -5.28 -6.08
N TYR A 26 8.71 -5.44 -5.52
CA TYR A 26 8.48 -6.14 -4.27
C TYR A 26 9.00 -7.59 -4.31
N ALA A 27 8.71 -8.33 -5.40
CA ALA A 27 9.18 -9.70 -5.58
C ALA A 27 10.70 -9.77 -5.61
N ARG A 28 11.36 -8.88 -6.36
CA ARG A 28 12.83 -8.77 -6.39
C ARG A 28 13.39 -8.43 -5.02
N TRP A 29 12.78 -7.50 -4.29
CA TRP A 29 13.23 -7.07 -2.97
C TRP A 29 13.14 -8.18 -1.91
N LEU A 30 12.12 -9.03 -1.96
CA LEU A 30 12.01 -10.19 -1.07
C LEU A 30 13.11 -11.23 -1.29
N GLY A 31 13.77 -11.23 -2.46
CA GLY A 31 14.85 -12.18 -2.77
C GLY A 31 14.39 -13.64 -2.84
N VAL A 32 13.09 -13.89 -2.84
CA VAL A 32 12.49 -15.21 -2.99
C VAL A 32 11.92 -15.32 -4.40
N ASP A 33 12.10 -16.49 -5.01
CA ASP A 33 11.49 -16.76 -6.30
C ASP A 33 9.96 -16.89 -6.14
N LEU A 34 9.24 -15.80 -6.39
CA LEU A 34 7.78 -15.81 -6.39
C LEU A 34 7.19 -16.41 -7.67
N CYS A 35 8.00 -17.04 -8.55
CA CYS A 35 7.54 -17.81 -9.72
C CYS A 35 6.74 -19.08 -9.38
N PHE A 36 6.03 -19.11 -8.26
CA PHE A 36 4.94 -20.03 -8.05
C PHE A 36 3.81 -19.74 -9.05
N GLN A 37 3.09 -20.78 -9.44
CA GLN A 37 2.12 -20.81 -10.56
C GLN A 37 1.00 -19.74 -10.55
N GLY A 38 0.88 -18.90 -9.52
CA GLY A 38 -0.12 -17.83 -9.43
C GLY A 38 0.38 -16.41 -9.73
N PHE A 39 1.67 -16.10 -9.56
CA PHE A 39 2.13 -14.69 -9.58
C PHE A 39 2.11 -14.08 -10.98
N ALA A 40 2.65 -14.79 -11.97
CA ALA A 40 2.63 -14.31 -13.35
C ALA A 40 1.19 -14.12 -13.87
N GLN A 41 0.27 -14.99 -13.45
CA GLN A 41 -1.15 -14.86 -13.81
C GLN A 41 -1.80 -13.68 -13.07
N GLU A 42 -1.50 -13.48 -11.79
CA GLU A 42 -1.94 -12.33 -11.01
C GLU A 42 -1.52 -10.99 -11.65
N LEU A 43 -0.27 -10.88 -12.11
CA LEU A 43 0.20 -9.69 -12.81
C LEU A 43 -0.56 -9.47 -14.13
N LYS A 44 -0.89 -10.53 -14.88
CA LYS A 44 -1.61 -10.42 -16.16
C LYS A 44 -3.07 -10.01 -15.99
N THR A 45 -3.70 -10.31 -14.86
CA THR A 45 -5.15 -10.11 -14.66
C THR A 45 -5.50 -8.93 -13.77
N LEU A 46 -4.54 -8.06 -13.42
CA LEU A 46 -4.80 -6.88 -12.60
C LEU A 46 -5.99 -6.06 -13.14
N PRO A 47 -6.89 -5.57 -12.26
CA PRO A 47 -6.83 -5.67 -10.80
C PRO A 47 -7.31 -7.04 -10.27
N GLY A 48 -7.95 -7.88 -11.09
CA GLY A 48 -8.26 -9.27 -10.78
C GLY A 48 -9.03 -9.44 -9.47
N ALA A 49 -8.49 -10.22 -8.54
CA ALA A 49 -9.07 -10.42 -7.21
C ALA A 49 -9.12 -9.14 -6.34
N TYR A 50 -8.45 -8.08 -6.76
CA TYR A 50 -8.41 -6.76 -6.10
C TYR A 50 -9.42 -5.77 -6.68
N ALA A 51 -10.23 -6.20 -7.66
CA ALA A 51 -11.26 -5.36 -8.25
C ALA A 51 -12.39 -5.02 -7.23
N PRO A 52 -12.96 -3.81 -7.28
CA PRO A 52 -14.20 -3.49 -6.57
C PRO A 52 -15.36 -4.44 -6.98
N PRO A 53 -16.40 -4.61 -6.13
CA PRO A 53 -16.63 -3.88 -4.88
C PRO A 53 -15.91 -4.47 -3.66
N LEU A 54 -15.54 -5.75 -3.71
CA LEU A 54 -14.99 -6.49 -2.56
C LEU A 54 -13.47 -6.36 -2.41
N GLY A 55 -12.76 -6.10 -3.50
CA GLY A 55 -11.32 -5.85 -3.50
C GLY A 55 -10.98 -4.36 -3.58
N ARG A 56 -9.70 -4.07 -3.32
CA ARG A 56 -9.09 -2.76 -3.61
C ARG A 56 -7.65 -2.93 -4.04
N LEU A 57 -7.26 -2.23 -5.10
CA LEU A 57 -5.87 -1.96 -5.43
C LEU A 57 -5.63 -0.46 -5.27
N LEU A 58 -4.72 -0.08 -4.38
CA LEU A 58 -4.40 1.31 -4.09
C LEU A 58 -2.94 1.60 -4.43
N LEU A 59 -2.70 2.80 -4.94
CA LEU A 59 -1.38 3.34 -5.24
C LEU A 59 -1.13 4.60 -4.41
N ALA A 60 0.14 4.85 -4.06
CA ALA A 60 0.58 6.15 -3.56
C ALA A 60 1.48 6.83 -4.59
N GLY A 61 1.10 8.03 -5.00
CA GLY A 61 1.79 8.82 -6.01
C GLY A 61 0.83 9.68 -6.85
N PRO A 62 1.34 10.68 -7.58
CA PRO A 62 0.52 11.48 -8.49
C PRO A 62 -0.03 10.61 -9.65
N PRO A 63 -1.04 11.08 -10.40
CA PRO A 63 -1.44 10.40 -11.63
C PRO A 63 -0.24 10.17 -12.56
N GLY A 64 -0.12 8.97 -13.14
CA GLY A 64 1.00 8.59 -14.01
C GLY A 64 2.30 8.20 -13.30
N SER A 65 2.37 8.23 -11.97
CA SER A 65 3.52 7.73 -11.20
C SER A 65 3.11 7.14 -9.85
N ALA A 66 3.76 6.08 -9.40
CA ALA A 66 3.51 5.50 -8.09
C ALA A 66 4.80 4.97 -7.48
N PHE A 67 4.97 5.18 -6.18
CA PHE A 67 6.11 4.68 -5.40
C PHE A 67 5.69 3.69 -4.30
N ALA A 68 4.39 3.44 -4.15
CA ALA A 68 3.88 2.43 -3.23
C ALA A 68 2.55 1.85 -3.70
N CYS A 69 2.27 0.62 -3.28
CA CYS A 69 1.01 -0.06 -3.52
C CYS A 69 0.55 -0.88 -2.31
N ILE A 70 -0.75 -1.16 -2.27
CA ILE A 70 -1.36 -2.18 -1.40
C ILE A 70 -2.55 -2.80 -2.14
N ALA A 71 -2.69 -4.12 -2.03
CA ALA A 71 -3.77 -4.88 -2.64
C ALA A 71 -4.59 -5.60 -1.56
N LEU A 72 -5.91 -5.52 -1.63
CA LEU A 72 -6.86 -6.11 -0.71
C LEU A 72 -7.79 -7.02 -1.50
N ARG A 73 -7.92 -8.29 -1.07
CA ARG A 73 -8.90 -9.23 -1.62
C ARG A 73 -9.76 -9.83 -0.51
N PRO A 74 -11.03 -10.21 -0.75
CA PRO A 74 -11.85 -10.86 0.26
C PRO A 74 -11.29 -12.25 0.65
N LEU A 75 -11.37 -12.62 1.93
CA LEU A 75 -11.02 -13.96 2.44
C LEU A 75 -12.21 -14.92 2.43
N SER A 76 -13.41 -14.38 2.55
CA SER A 76 -14.67 -15.08 2.35
C SER A 76 -15.63 -14.16 1.61
N VAL A 77 -16.40 -14.72 0.68
CA VAL A 77 -17.58 -14.05 0.13
C VAL A 77 -18.68 -14.17 1.17
N VAL A 78 -18.72 -13.24 2.13
CA VAL A 78 -19.90 -13.10 2.98
C VAL A 78 -20.90 -12.30 2.17
N GLU A 79 -22.11 -12.84 2.00
CA GLU A 79 -23.23 -12.20 1.31
C GLU A 79 -23.37 -10.73 1.73
N ALA A 80 -23.53 -9.82 0.76
CA ALA A 80 -23.64 -8.37 0.98
C ALA A 80 -24.82 -7.96 1.89
N SER A 81 -25.71 -8.90 2.21
CA SER A 81 -26.86 -8.75 3.12
C SER A 81 -26.55 -9.11 4.58
N SER A 82 -25.32 -9.51 4.90
CA SER A 82 -24.86 -9.82 6.25
C SER A 82 -24.29 -8.58 6.94
N SER A 83 -24.74 -8.29 8.16
CA SER A 83 -24.16 -7.26 9.04
C SER A 83 -22.76 -7.62 9.57
N ALA A 84 -22.18 -8.76 9.17
CA ALA A 84 -20.84 -9.14 9.57
C ALA A 84 -19.79 -8.29 8.84
N ALA A 85 -18.79 -7.80 9.57
CA ALA A 85 -17.66 -7.10 8.99
C ALA A 85 -16.98 -7.98 7.91
N ALA A 86 -16.81 -7.42 6.70
CA ALA A 86 -16.11 -8.12 5.63
C ALA A 86 -14.64 -8.37 6.02
N VAL A 87 -14.19 -9.62 5.91
CA VAL A 87 -12.80 -10.00 6.21
C VAL A 87 -12.04 -10.16 4.89
N GLY A 88 -10.88 -9.50 4.80
CA GLY A 88 -10.03 -9.51 3.60
C GLY A 88 -8.56 -9.78 3.93
N GLU A 89 -7.82 -10.24 2.93
CA GLU A 89 -6.38 -10.45 2.96
C GLU A 89 -5.68 -9.21 2.40
N VAL A 90 -4.67 -8.72 3.12
CA VAL A 90 -3.72 -7.74 2.60
C VAL A 90 -2.61 -8.47 1.85
N LYS A 91 -2.37 -8.07 0.60
CA LYS A 91 -1.28 -8.57 -0.23
C LYS A 91 -0.53 -7.38 -0.83
N ARG A 92 0.71 -7.62 -1.25
CA ARG A 92 1.50 -6.70 -2.08
C ARG A 92 1.62 -5.28 -1.47
N LEU A 93 1.67 -5.19 -0.14
CA LEU A 93 1.98 -3.93 0.55
C LEU A 93 3.47 -3.63 0.36
N TYR A 94 3.76 -2.62 -0.43
CA TYR A 94 5.13 -2.25 -0.79
C TYR A 94 5.28 -0.74 -0.92
N VAL A 95 6.41 -0.23 -0.45
CA VAL A 95 6.87 1.14 -0.64
C VAL A 95 8.30 1.04 -1.17
N GLN A 96 8.63 1.78 -2.23
CA GLN A 96 9.98 1.86 -2.77
C GLN A 96 10.96 2.34 -1.68
N PRO A 97 12.19 1.81 -1.61
CA PRO A 97 13.13 2.08 -0.52
C PRO A 97 13.35 3.57 -0.23
N ASP A 98 13.51 4.38 -1.29
CA ASP A 98 13.75 5.82 -1.19
C ASP A 98 12.57 6.59 -0.57
N HIS A 99 11.38 5.99 -0.55
CA HIS A 99 10.14 6.56 -0.02
C HIS A 99 9.75 6.01 1.36
N ARG A 100 10.53 5.07 1.92
CA ARG A 100 10.32 4.52 3.27
C ARG A 100 10.81 5.49 4.34
N GLY A 101 10.16 5.49 5.51
CA GLY A 101 10.53 6.38 6.62
C GLY A 101 10.31 7.87 6.33
N GLN A 102 9.84 8.23 5.13
CA GLN A 102 9.34 9.56 4.85
C GLN A 102 8.02 9.73 5.61
N ARG A 103 7.94 10.75 6.48
CA ARG A 103 6.86 10.99 7.46
C ARG A 103 5.47 11.25 6.83
N TRP A 104 5.36 11.24 5.50
CA TRP A 104 4.16 11.60 4.74
C TRP A 104 2.90 10.82 5.14
N LEU A 105 3.03 9.53 5.49
CA LEU A 105 1.87 8.73 5.91
C LEU A 105 1.35 9.24 7.25
N TYR A 106 2.24 9.55 8.17
CA TYR A 106 1.90 10.04 9.49
C TYR A 106 1.32 11.46 9.40
N GLU A 107 1.96 12.36 8.67
CA GLU A 107 1.45 13.71 8.40
C GLU A 107 0.02 13.68 7.82
N ARG A 108 -0.24 12.77 6.86
CA ARG A 108 -1.56 12.62 6.24
C ARG A 108 -2.60 12.00 7.17
N LEU A 109 -2.19 11.16 8.11
CA LEU A 109 -3.05 10.64 9.17
C LEU A 109 -3.29 11.67 10.29
N GLY A 110 -2.74 12.88 10.18
CA GLY A 110 -2.90 13.96 11.15
C GLY A 110 -1.86 13.93 12.28
N PHE A 111 -0.82 13.10 12.18
CA PHE A 111 0.26 13.12 13.15
C PHE A 111 1.13 14.37 12.96
N CYS A 112 1.52 14.99 14.06
CA CYS A 112 2.47 16.08 14.11
C CYS A 112 3.72 15.69 14.90
N GLU A 113 4.87 16.27 14.58
CA GLU A 113 6.08 16.07 15.38
C GLU A 113 5.89 16.62 16.80
N CYS A 114 6.34 15.85 17.78
CA CYS A 114 6.25 16.21 19.20
C CYS A 114 7.62 16.06 19.90
N ALA A 115 7.70 16.59 21.11
CA ALA A 115 8.89 16.43 21.93
C ALA A 115 9.14 14.95 22.27
N PRO A 116 10.41 14.49 22.35
CA PRO A 116 10.73 13.17 22.88
C PRO A 116 10.12 12.97 24.27
N TYR A 117 9.38 11.88 24.45
CA TYR A 117 8.81 11.51 25.75
C TYR A 117 9.69 10.53 26.55
N TYR A 118 10.82 10.11 25.99
CA TYR A 118 11.91 9.42 26.69
C TYR A 118 13.23 9.62 25.92
N GLN A 119 14.35 9.28 26.57
CA GLN A 119 15.67 9.35 25.93
C GLN A 119 15.90 8.09 25.08
N ASN A 120 15.99 8.26 23.75
CA ASN A 120 16.26 7.16 22.83
C ASN A 120 17.73 7.18 22.38
N PRO A 121 18.48 6.09 22.57
CA PRO A 121 19.89 6.01 22.20
C PRO A 121 20.11 5.90 20.68
N LEU A 122 19.05 5.69 19.89
CA LEU A 122 19.15 5.58 18.43
C LEU A 122 19.20 6.97 17.78
N PRO A 123 20.14 7.22 16.85
CA PRO A 123 20.22 8.49 16.13
C PRO A 123 19.09 8.62 15.10
N GLY A 124 18.63 9.86 14.85
CA GLY A 124 17.63 10.16 13.81
C GLY A 124 16.18 9.81 14.17
N ILE A 125 15.90 9.50 15.44
CA ILE A 125 14.54 9.22 15.92
C ILE A 125 13.70 10.49 15.95
N VAL A 126 12.44 10.31 15.55
CA VAL A 126 11.44 11.35 15.44
C VAL A 126 10.25 10.89 16.25
N TYR A 127 9.77 11.79 17.09
CA TYR A 127 8.58 11.55 17.90
C TYR A 127 7.43 12.27 17.24
N MET A 128 6.28 11.60 17.13
CA MET A 128 5.07 12.20 16.60
C MET A 128 3.88 11.82 17.46
N ALA A 129 2.91 12.73 17.53
CA ALA A 129 1.66 12.58 18.26
C ALA A 129 0.47 12.68 17.29
N LEU A 130 -0.63 12.02 17.62
CA LEU A 130 -1.94 12.17 16.98
C LEU A 130 -2.95 12.52 18.06
N GLU A 131 -3.70 13.59 17.89
CA GLU A 131 -4.88 13.87 18.70
C GLU A 131 -6.03 12.98 18.19
N LEU A 132 -6.61 12.17 19.08
CA LEU A 132 -7.70 11.22 18.78
C LEU A 132 -9.07 11.82 19.09
#